data_AF-A0AAQ3QGP2-F1
#
_entry.id   AF-A0AAQ3QGP2-F1
#
_cell.length_a   1.000
_cell.length_b   1.000
_cell.length_c   1.000
_cell.angle_alpha   90.00
_cell.angle_beta   90.00
_cell.angle_gamma   90.00
#
_symmetry.space_group_name_H-M   'P 1'
#
loop_
_entity.id
_entity.type
_entity.pdbx_description
1 polymer ?
#
loop_
_entity_poly.entity_id
_entity_poly.type
_entity_poly.pdbx_seq_one_letter_code
_entity_poly.pdbx_strand_id
1 'polypeptide(L)'
;MMPKSQSDVTWQHARRLEKKHHSQCLHCDFISRGRDITRLKQHLAGGYLDVAKCSKAPAEVRKFFKELLDNEQEQRFRDAKKDEFKRRATKTSAKMCAMTNMRVVVAMLRIQSLQLPSMLHWSNNHSREIAGIILDLNLSMAVAAVAPTTSAHLRLREQ
;
A
#
# COMPACT_ATOMS: atom_id res chain seq x y z
N MET A 1 5.84 5.77 4.88
CA MET A 1 5.68 7.19 5.24
C MET A 1 7.07 7.80 5.24
N MET A 2 7.44 8.60 4.23
CA MET A 2 8.70 9.34 4.23
C MET A 2 8.61 10.50 5.24
N PRO A 3 9.72 10.89 5.89
CA PRO A 3 9.67 11.91 6.94
C PRO A 3 9.27 13.26 6.34
N LYS A 4 8.11 13.75 6.78
CA LYS A 4 7.68 15.15 6.66
C LYS A 4 8.53 15.98 7.62
N SER A 5 9.61 16.60 7.14
CA SER A 5 10.16 17.86 7.69
C SER A 5 11.41 18.40 6.99
N GLN A 6 11.60 18.15 5.69
CA GLN A 6 12.35 19.08 4.83
C GLN A 6 11.46 20.25 4.32
N SER A 7 10.29 20.43 4.94
CA SER A 7 9.58 21.71 4.99
C SER A 7 10.54 22.69 5.67
N ASP A 8 11.32 23.54 5.02
CA ASP A 8 10.89 24.38 3.92
C ASP A 8 12.12 24.95 3.19
N VAL A 9 13.21 24.19 3.01
CA VAL A 9 14.43 24.71 2.34
C VAL A 9 14.12 25.28 0.95
N THR A 10 13.15 24.67 0.24
CA THR A 10 12.68 25.22 -1.03
C THR A 10 11.87 26.50 -0.85
N TRP A 11 11.06 26.59 0.20
CA TRP A 11 10.27 27.79 0.52
C TRP A 11 11.09 28.91 1.19
N GLN A 12 12.32 28.65 1.64
CA GLN A 12 13.28 29.72 1.96
C GLN A 12 13.75 30.47 0.71
N HIS A 13 13.67 29.84 -0.46
CA HIS A 13 14.02 30.44 -1.75
C HIS A 13 12.79 30.69 -2.64
N ALA A 14 11.59 30.51 -2.09
CA ALA A 14 10.34 30.58 -2.83
C ALA A 14 9.17 31.08 -1.98
N ARG A 15 8.32 31.92 -2.56
CA ARG A 15 7.06 32.33 -1.92
C ARG A 15 5.87 31.70 -2.62
N ARG A 16 4.87 31.29 -1.85
CA ARG A 16 3.57 30.89 -2.39
C ARG A 16 2.76 32.13 -2.78
N LEU A 17 2.20 32.13 -3.99
CA LEU A 17 1.30 33.19 -4.44
C LEU A 17 -0.15 32.87 -4.04
N GLU A 18 -0.98 33.91 -3.96
CA GLU A 18 -2.42 33.78 -3.67
C GLU A 18 -3.15 32.93 -4.72
N LYS A 19 -2.67 33.00 -5.97
CA LYS A 19 -3.14 32.10 -7.03
C LYS A 19 -2.79 30.66 -6.66
N LYS A 20 -3.83 29.83 -6.56
CA LYS A 20 -3.71 28.40 -6.22
C LYS A 20 -2.60 27.76 -7.05
N HIS A 21 -1.70 27.03 -6.39
CA HIS A 21 -0.59 26.31 -7.02
C HIS A 21 0.44 27.17 -7.76
N HIS A 22 0.54 28.47 -7.48
CA HIS A 22 1.62 29.29 -8.05
C HIS A 22 2.68 29.54 -7.00
N SER A 23 3.94 29.44 -7.41
CA SER A 23 5.10 29.73 -6.56
C SER A 23 6.05 30.66 -7.28
N GLN A 24 6.56 31.66 -6.57
CA GLN A 24 7.49 32.66 -7.09
C GLN A 24 8.89 32.42 -6.52
N CYS A 25 9.90 32.43 -7.39
CA CYS A 25 11.30 32.41 -7.02
C CYS A 25 11.69 33.72 -6.34
N LEU A 26 12.34 33.67 -5.17
CA LEU A 26 12.79 34.88 -4.47
C LEU A 26 14.05 35.52 -5.10
N HIS A 27 14.79 34.77 -5.92
CA HIS A 27 16.03 35.27 -6.53
C HIS A 27 15.76 36.08 -7.81
N CYS A 28 14.82 35.65 -8.65
CA CYS A 28 14.58 36.28 -9.97
C CYS A 28 13.11 36.48 -10.32
N ASP A 29 12.20 36.35 -9.35
CA ASP A 29 10.75 36.54 -9.52
C ASP A 29 10.09 35.64 -10.56
N PHE A 30 10.76 34.55 -10.96
CA PHE A 30 10.20 33.55 -11.84
C PHE A 30 8.97 32.90 -11.20
N ILE A 31 7.84 32.93 -11.90
CA ILE A 31 6.58 32.33 -11.44
C ILE A 31 6.42 30.96 -12.08
N SER A 32 6.52 29.92 -11.24
CA SER A 32 6.18 28.56 -11.63
C SER A 32 4.67 28.38 -11.62
N ARG A 33 4.09 28.09 -12.79
CA ARG A 33 2.67 27.74 -12.98
C ARG A 33 2.56 26.22 -12.97
N GLY A 34 2.30 25.62 -11.81
CA GLY A 34 2.20 24.17 -11.71
C GLY A 34 1.89 23.70 -10.29
N ARG A 35 1.17 22.58 -10.18
CA ARG A 35 0.73 22.01 -8.88
C ARG A 35 1.88 21.83 -7.89
N ASP A 36 3.05 21.49 -8.40
CA ASP A 36 4.17 21.02 -7.60
C ASP A 36 5.34 22.00 -7.63
N ILE A 37 6.08 22.04 -6.51
CA ILE A 37 7.27 22.88 -6.37
C ILE A 37 8.49 22.36 -7.15
N THR A 38 8.38 21.18 -7.77
CA THR A 38 9.45 20.54 -8.54
C THR A 38 9.97 21.43 -9.66
N ARG A 39 9.09 22.13 -10.39
CA ARG A 39 9.51 23.08 -11.44
C ARG A 39 10.35 24.23 -10.88
N LEU A 40 10.03 24.67 -9.67
CA LEU A 40 10.80 25.71 -9.00
C LEU A 40 12.16 25.19 -8.51
N LYS A 41 12.23 23.95 -8.01
CA LYS A 41 13.50 23.28 -7.70
C LYS A 41 14.39 23.17 -8.94
N GLN A 42 13.83 22.74 -10.07
CA GLN A 42 14.53 22.64 -11.36
C GLN A 42 15.03 24.00 -11.85
N HIS A 43 14.22 25.05 -11.69
CA HIS A 43 14.61 26.43 -11.99
C HIS A 43 15.83 26.88 -11.16
N LEU A 44 15.84 26.57 -9.86
CA LEU A 44 16.92 26.91 -8.92
C LEU A 44 18.20 26.10 -9.19
N ALA A 45 18.09 24.81 -9.53
CA ALA A 45 19.24 23.99 -9.90
C ALA A 45 19.87 24.45 -11.24
N GLY A 46 19.02 24.74 -12.22
CA GLY A 46 19.42 24.99 -13.60
C GLY A 46 19.86 23.71 -14.33
N GLY A 47 19.83 23.74 -15.66
CA GLY A 47 20.26 22.61 -16.50
C GLY A 47 19.14 21.67 -16.98
N TYR A 48 17.88 22.01 -16.72
CA TYR A 48 16.72 21.31 -17.29
C TYR A 48 16.24 22.03 -18.56
N LEU A 49 15.93 21.29 -19.62
CA LEU A 49 15.49 21.86 -20.90
C LEU A 49 14.10 22.50 -20.80
N ASP A 50 13.21 21.91 -20.00
CA ASP A 50 11.81 22.32 -19.89
C ASP A 50 11.58 23.49 -18.92
N VAL A 51 12.64 23.97 -18.26
CA VAL A 51 12.55 24.98 -17.21
C VAL A 51 13.66 26.01 -17.38
N ALA A 52 13.26 27.28 -17.47
CA ALA A 52 14.20 28.38 -17.51
C ALA A 52 15.14 28.35 -16.29
N LYS A 53 16.45 28.46 -16.51
CA LYS A 53 17.45 28.54 -15.45
C LYS A 53 17.34 29.86 -14.69
N CYS A 54 17.50 29.82 -13.37
CA CYS A 54 17.60 31.05 -12.57
C CYS A 54 18.88 31.84 -12.92
N SER A 55 18.73 33.11 -13.28
CA SER A 55 19.87 34.00 -13.56
C SER A 55 20.56 34.48 -12.28
N LYS A 56 19.78 34.75 -11.22
CA LYS A 56 20.22 35.40 -9.97
C LYS A 56 20.53 34.44 -8.81
N ALA A 57 20.24 33.14 -8.94
CA ALA A 57 20.51 32.19 -7.86
C ALA A 57 22.03 32.02 -7.61
N PRO A 58 22.49 32.07 -6.34
CA PRO A 58 23.88 31.80 -5.96
C PRO A 58 24.36 30.39 -6.35
N ALA A 59 25.67 30.22 -6.54
CA ALA A 59 26.24 28.94 -6.94
C ALA A 59 26.00 27.81 -5.93
N GLU A 60 26.05 28.12 -4.63
CA GLU A 60 25.77 27.18 -3.55
C GLU A 60 24.33 26.67 -3.60
N VAL A 61 23.37 27.58 -3.78
CA VAL A 61 21.95 27.25 -3.92
C VAL A 61 21.73 26.33 -5.14
N ARG A 62 22.38 26.62 -6.28
CA ARG A 62 22.28 25.77 -7.48
C ARG A 62 22.79 24.34 -7.21
N LYS A 63 23.97 24.21 -6.59
CA LYS A 63 24.54 22.91 -6.23
C LYS A 63 23.63 22.14 -5.29
N PHE A 64 23.15 22.79 -4.24
CA PHE A 64 22.23 22.20 -3.28
C PHE A 64 20.96 21.66 -3.94
N PHE A 65 20.30 22.45 -4.79
CA PHE A 65 19.07 21.99 -5.47
C PHE A 65 19.33 20.90 -6.51
N LYS A 66 20.52 20.87 -7.13
CA LYS A 66 20.91 19.80 -8.03
C LYS A 66 21.03 18.47 -7.26
N GLU A 67 21.81 18.46 -6.19
CA GLU A 67 21.97 17.28 -5.32
C GLU A 67 20.64 16.83 -4.72
N LEU A 68 19.79 17.77 -4.31
CA LEU A 68 18.46 17.48 -3.79
C LEU A 68 17.60 16.72 -4.83
N LEU A 69 17.59 17.19 -6.07
CA LEU A 69 16.80 16.56 -7.15
C LEU A 69 17.37 15.18 -7.53
N ASP A 70 18.68 15.04 -7.56
CA ASP A 70 19.35 13.75 -7.85
C ASP A 70 19.02 12.73 -6.76
N ASN A 71 19.09 13.13 -5.48
CA ASN A 71 18.71 12.29 -4.34
C ASN A 71 17.22 11.91 -4.39
N GLU A 72 16.32 12.85 -4.68
CA GLU A 72 14.89 12.57 -4.83
C GLU A 72 14.62 11.58 -5.97
N GLN A 73 15.34 11.69 -7.09
CA GLN A 73 15.23 10.77 -8.21
C GLN A 73 15.70 9.36 -7.82
N GLU A 74 16.84 9.25 -7.12
CA GLU A 74 17.34 7.96 -6.64
C GLU A 74 16.36 7.29 -5.67
N GLN A 75 15.80 8.04 -4.72
CA GLN A 75 14.79 7.52 -3.80
C GLN A 75 13.56 6.99 -4.55
N ARG A 76 13.08 7.73 -5.56
CA ARG A 76 11.96 7.27 -6.41
C ARG A 76 12.27 5.95 -7.12
N PHE A 77 13.50 5.79 -7.64
CA PHE A 77 13.92 4.51 -8.24
C PHE A 77 13.96 3.37 -7.22
N ARG A 78 14.47 3.63 -6.00
CA ARG A 78 14.51 2.64 -4.91
C ARG A 78 13.10 2.23 -4.49
N ASP A 79 12.18 3.18 -4.38
CA ASP A 79 10.80 2.91 -4.01
C ASP A 79 10.04 2.17 -5.11
N ALA A 80 10.27 2.51 -6.38
CA ALA A 80 9.69 1.78 -7.51
C ALA A 80 10.10 0.30 -7.52
N LYS A 81 11.39 -0.01 -7.24
CA LYS A 81 11.87 -1.40 -7.12
C LYS A 81 11.24 -2.13 -5.94
N LYS A 82 11.08 -1.47 -4.79
CA LYS A 82 10.40 -2.05 -3.61
C LYS A 82 8.94 -2.36 -3.92
N ASP A 83 8.24 -1.46 -4.58
CA ASP A 83 6.85 -1.64 -4.97
C ASP A 83 6.69 -2.76 -5.98
N GLU A 84 7.60 -2.88 -6.95
CA GLU A 84 7.64 -4.00 -7.88
C GLU A 84 7.84 -5.35 -7.15
N PHE A 85 8.81 -5.42 -6.24
CA PHE A 85 9.05 -6.62 -5.43
C PHE A 85 7.81 -7.03 -4.63
N LYS A 86 7.16 -6.07 -3.96
CA LYS A 86 5.91 -6.30 -3.22
C LYS A 86 4.80 -6.81 -4.13
N ARG A 87 4.59 -6.18 -5.29
CA ARG A 87 3.59 -6.63 -6.28
C ARG A 87 3.87 -8.04 -6.79
N ARG A 88 5.14 -8.42 -6.96
CA ARG A 88 5.53 -9.79 -7.36
C ARG A 88 5.23 -10.79 -6.24
N ALA A 89 5.58 -10.46 -4.99
CA ALA A 89 5.32 -11.31 -3.83
C ALA A 89 3.81 -11.55 -3.63
N THR A 90 2.98 -10.50 -3.71
CA THR A 90 1.52 -10.64 -3.57
C THR A 90 0.91 -11.50 -4.68
N LYS A 91 1.37 -11.34 -5.93
CA LYS A 91 0.96 -12.20 -7.05
C LYS A 91 1.35 -13.66 -6.83
N THR A 92 2.56 -13.94 -6.34
CA THR A 92 3.01 -15.30 -6.02
C THR A 92 2.16 -15.91 -4.90
N SER A 93 1.89 -15.16 -3.84
CA SER A 93 1.02 -15.60 -2.74
C SER A 93 -0.41 -15.88 -3.20
N ALA A 94 -0.99 -15.02 -4.04
CA ALA A 94 -2.33 -15.22 -4.60
C ALA A 94 -2.40 -16.49 -5.48
N LYS A 95 -1.38 -16.71 -6.32
CA LYS A 95 -1.26 -17.96 -7.11
C LYS A 95 -1.17 -19.18 -6.20
N MET A 96 -0.38 -19.13 -5.13
CA MET A 96 -0.23 -20.23 -4.19
C MET A 96 -1.55 -20.55 -3.47
N CYS A 97 -2.32 -19.54 -3.06
CA CYS A 97 -3.66 -19.73 -2.47
C CYS A 97 -4.63 -20.40 -3.47
N ALA A 98 -4.66 -19.94 -4.73
CA ALA A 98 -5.49 -20.53 -5.77
C ALA A 98 -5.12 -22.00 -6.08
N MET A 99 -3.82 -22.32 -6.14
CA MET A 99 -3.35 -23.69 -6.39
C MET A 99 -3.62 -24.64 -5.22
N THR A 100 -3.64 -24.15 -3.97
CA THR A 100 -3.91 -24.97 -2.79
C THR A 100 -5.39 -25.37 -2.71
N ASN A 101 -6.31 -24.45 -2.99
CA ASN A 101 -7.74 -24.75 -3.07
C ASN A 101 -8.06 -25.80 -4.14
N MET A 102 -7.37 -25.78 -5.29
CA MET A 102 -7.57 -26.77 -6.35
C MET A 102 -7.10 -28.18 -5.95
N ARG A 103 -5.98 -28.31 -5.23
CA ARG A 103 -5.46 -29.62 -4.79
C ARG A 103 -6.35 -30.30 -3.75
N VAL A 104 -6.93 -29.53 -2.82
CA VAL A 104 -7.84 -30.07 -1.80
C VAL A 104 -9.15 -30.57 -2.44
N VAL A 105 -9.71 -29.81 -3.39
CA VAL A 105 -10.94 -30.21 -4.11
C VAL A 105 -10.73 -31.50 -4.90
N VAL A 106 -9.60 -31.64 -5.60
CA VAL A 106 -9.28 -32.87 -6.36
C VAL A 106 -9.06 -34.07 -5.44
N ALA A 107 -8.45 -33.88 -4.26
CA ALA A 107 -8.28 -34.94 -3.28
C ALA A 107 -9.63 -35.40 -2.68
N MET A 108 -10.53 -34.46 -2.34
CA MET A 108 -11.85 -34.78 -1.80
C MET A 108 -12.76 -35.51 -2.82
N LEU A 109 -12.72 -35.11 -4.09
CA LEU A 109 -13.49 -35.77 -5.15
C LEU A 109 -13.01 -37.21 -5.42
N ARG A 110 -11.71 -37.49 -5.25
CA ARG A 110 -11.17 -38.86 -5.33
C ARG A 110 -11.62 -39.74 -4.16
N ILE A 111 -11.79 -39.17 -2.97
CA ILE A 111 -12.27 -39.90 -1.78
C ILE A 111 -13.74 -40.31 -1.95
N GLN A 112 -14.58 -39.48 -2.57
CA GLN A 112 -15.99 -39.81 -2.86
C GLN A 112 -16.18 -40.85 -3.97
N SER A 113 -15.18 -41.08 -4.82
CA SER A 113 -15.24 -42.07 -5.90
C SER A 113 -14.73 -43.46 -5.49
N LEU A 114 -14.22 -43.62 -4.25
CA LEU A 114 -13.98 -44.92 -3.62
C LEU A 114 -15.30 -45.45 -3.03
N GLN A 115 -16.24 -45.74 -3.92
CA GLN A 115 -17.40 -46.56 -3.58
C GLN A 115 -16.88 -47.97 -3.25
N LEU A 116 -16.87 -48.33 -1.97
CA LEU A 116 -16.74 -49.71 -1.51
C LEU A 116 -17.94 -50.50 -2.06
N PRO A 117 -17.74 -51.52 -2.93
CA PRO A 117 -18.82 -52.41 -3.30
C PRO A 117 -19.09 -53.35 -2.14
N SER A 118 -20.34 -53.31 -1.66
CA SER A 118 -21.11 -54.41 -1.05
C SER A 118 -20.44 -55.27 0.02
N MET A 119 -21.07 -55.35 1.19
CA MET A 119 -21.75 -56.58 1.62
C MET A 119 -22.46 -56.34 2.95
N LEU A 120 -23.68 -56.84 3.02
CA LEU A 120 -24.54 -56.84 4.19
C LEU A 120 -23.87 -57.50 5.41
N HIS A 121 -24.44 -57.17 6.58
CA HIS A 121 -24.34 -57.88 7.85
C HIS A 121 -23.33 -57.30 8.85
N TRP A 122 -23.74 -56.22 9.53
CA TRP A 122 -23.44 -56.16 10.96
C TRP A 122 -24.65 -55.65 11.75
N SER A 123 -25.12 -56.54 12.60
CA SER A 123 -26.26 -56.45 13.49
C SER A 123 -26.23 -55.21 14.38
N ASN A 124 -27.44 -54.69 14.63
CA ASN A 124 -27.80 -53.76 15.68
C ASN A 124 -27.00 -53.96 16.97
N ASN A 125 -26.02 -53.10 17.28
CA ASN A 125 -25.78 -52.56 18.64
C ASN A 125 -24.63 -51.52 18.74
N HIS A 126 -24.49 -50.56 17.81
CA HIS A 126 -23.45 -49.53 17.93
C HIS A 126 -23.86 -48.16 17.37
N SER A 127 -25.14 -47.80 17.53
CA SER A 127 -25.71 -46.54 17.04
C SER A 127 -25.87 -45.46 18.11
N ARG A 128 -25.27 -45.63 19.30
CA ARG A 128 -25.41 -44.66 20.41
C ARG A 128 -24.14 -43.88 20.76
N GLU A 129 -22.96 -44.27 20.27
CA GLU A 129 -21.70 -43.55 20.58
C GLU A 129 -21.25 -42.54 19.50
N ILE A 130 -21.60 -42.74 18.22
CA ILE A 130 -21.16 -41.81 17.15
C ILE A 130 -22.09 -40.58 17.01
N ALA A 131 -23.34 -40.67 17.46
CA ALA A 131 -24.28 -39.54 17.44
C ALA A 131 -23.88 -38.40 18.42
N GLY A 132 -23.05 -38.69 19.43
CA GLY A 132 -22.57 -37.69 20.39
C GLY A 132 -21.48 -36.77 19.81
N ILE A 133 -20.60 -37.29 18.96
CA ILE A 133 -19.42 -36.55 18.46
C ILE A 133 -19.80 -35.50 17.40
N ILE A 134 -20.93 -35.69 16.70
CA ILE A 134 -21.37 -34.79 15.61
C ILE A 134 -22.05 -33.50 16.15
N LEU A 135 -22.53 -33.49 17.39
CA LEU A 135 -23.19 -32.32 17.99
C LEU A 135 -22.21 -31.32 18.64
N ASP A 136 -20.98 -31.73 18.99
CA ASP A 136 -20.00 -30.84 19.64
C ASP A 136 -19.20 -29.96 18.65
N LEU A 137 -19.08 -30.37 17.38
CA LEU A 137 -18.35 -29.60 16.37
C LEU A 137 -19.16 -28.42 15.78
N ASN A 138 -20.49 -28.44 15.88
CA ASN A 138 -21.34 -27.35 15.39
C ASN A 138 -21.49 -26.18 16.39
N LEU A 139 -21.14 -26.35 17.67
CA LEU A 139 -21.22 -25.27 18.66
C LEU A 139 -19.97 -24.37 18.65
N SER A 140 -18.81 -24.86 18.18
CA SER A 140 -17.58 -24.07 18.11
C SER A 140 -17.52 -23.11 16.91
N MET A 141 -18.32 -23.32 15.85
CA MET A 141 -18.32 -22.46 14.66
C MET A 141 -19.24 -21.23 14.78
N ALA A 142 -20.18 -21.21 15.72
CA ALA A 142 -21.13 -20.11 15.88
C ALA A 142 -20.57 -18.89 16.66
N VAL A 143 -19.47 -19.04 17.40
CA VAL A 143 -18.94 -17.98 18.28
C VAL A 143 -18.03 -16.98 17.54
N ALA A 144 -17.57 -17.30 16.32
CA ALA A 144 -16.62 -16.46 15.58
C ALA A 144 -17.25 -15.38 14.67
N ALA A 145 -18.59 -15.31 14.58
CA ALA A 145 -19.28 -14.49 13.56
C ALA A 145 -19.89 -13.17 14.07
N VAL A 146 -19.51 -12.65 15.24
CA VAL A 146 -19.98 -11.33 15.73
C VAL A 146 -18.80 -10.50 16.23
N ALA A 147 -18.10 -9.85 15.30
CA ALA A 147 -17.28 -8.68 15.59
C ALA A 147 -17.78 -7.52 14.71
N PRO A 148 -18.52 -6.55 15.25
CA PRO A 148 -18.85 -5.32 14.54
C PRO A 148 -17.64 -4.38 14.56
N THR A 149 -17.02 -4.13 13.41
CA THR A 149 -16.11 -2.99 13.22
C THR A 149 -16.84 -1.89 12.48
N THR A 150 -17.63 -1.10 13.20
CA THR A 150 -18.07 0.22 12.74
C THR A 150 -18.12 1.22 13.88
N SER A 151 -17.77 2.47 13.52
CA SER A 151 -17.95 3.73 14.24
C SER A 151 -16.85 4.07 15.26
N ALA A 152 -15.87 4.92 14.94
CA ALA A 152 -15.97 6.36 14.71
C ALA A 152 -16.42 7.15 15.96
N HIS A 153 -15.66 8.21 16.24
CA HIS A 153 -16.10 9.43 16.94
C HIS A 153 -16.44 9.31 18.44
N LEU A 154 -15.49 9.70 19.30
CA LEU A 154 -15.83 10.37 20.56
C LEU A 154 -15.22 11.78 20.54
N ARG A 155 -16.08 12.74 20.20
CA ARG A 155 -15.98 14.15 20.57
C ARG A 155 -17.16 14.42 21.51
N LEU A 156 -16.84 15.18 22.57
CA LEU A 156 -17.67 16.07 23.39
C LEU A 156 -18.16 15.59 24.76
N ARG A 157 -17.77 16.45 25.72
CA ARG A 157 -18.49 16.96 26.90
C ARG A 157 -18.73 16.00 28.06
N GLU A 158 -18.01 16.25 29.15
CA GLU A 158 -18.57 16.86 30.37
C GLU A 158 -17.44 17.45 31.24
N GLN A 159 -17.76 18.59 31.88
CA GLN A 159 -16.96 19.52 32.71
C GLN A 159 -16.14 20.59 31.99
#